data_AF-A0A9P0ANJ7-F1
#
_entry.id   AF-A0A9P0ANJ7-F1
#
_cell.length_a   1.000
_cell.length_b   1.000
_cell.length_c   1.000
_cell.angle_alpha   90.00
_cell.angle_beta   90.00
_cell.angle_gamma   90.00
#
_symmetry.space_group_name_H-M   'P 1'
#
loop_
_entity.id
_entity.type
_entity.pdbx_description
1 polymer ?
#
loop_
_entity_poly.entity_id
_entity_poly.type
_entity_poly.pdbx_seq_one_letter_code
_entity_poly.pdbx_strand_id
1 'polypeptide(L)'
;MATTEGSRFQNPIAFDYKGRELIDLVQKTKDWALMHGAGMRSKNNYSDDALQFAPFTLLPSVFPRNEFHQVVQMQTVFNELIHKVAHNRQFLTDTLKNTIEADEFTRNLFKIYETVSNEGITQRSSLGILRSDYMLQNSEYPYTPFLCQKQVEINTIASGFGWLGPVSAHIHRFVLQEIGQTQNINQLPENNALTALCQGMVDAWKLYGKKDAVILFIVEDMTYNICDHRFHEFEIQELEPAAKVVRRNLTEIGKHASLGKKKELLM
;
A
#
# COMPACT_ATOMS: atom_id res chain seq x y z
N MET A 1 -35.55 8.89 -11.45
CA MET A 1 -35.44 9.47 -10.10
C MET A 1 -34.98 8.36 -9.17
N ALA A 2 -33.67 8.26 -8.94
CA ALA A 2 -33.15 7.36 -7.92
C ALA A 2 -33.46 7.99 -6.57
N THR A 3 -34.30 7.33 -5.78
CA THR A 3 -34.64 7.75 -4.42
C THR A 3 -33.36 7.78 -3.58
N THR A 4 -33.21 8.84 -2.78
CA THR A 4 -32.11 9.13 -1.86
C THR A 4 -32.04 8.18 -0.66
N GLU A 5 -32.62 6.99 -0.74
CA GLU A 5 -32.65 5.97 0.33
C GLU A 5 -31.59 4.88 0.07
N GLY A 6 -30.32 5.27 -0.03
CA GLY A 6 -29.23 4.33 -0.36
C GLY A 6 -28.05 4.31 0.61
N SER A 7 -27.86 5.35 1.44
CA SER A 7 -26.81 5.39 2.45
C SER A 7 -27.42 5.43 3.83
N ARG A 8 -27.25 4.35 4.62
CA ARG A 8 -27.59 4.34 6.06
C ARG A 8 -26.70 5.29 6.88
N PHE A 9 -25.68 5.89 6.26
CA PHE A 9 -24.82 6.87 6.90
C PHE A 9 -25.31 8.28 6.56
N GLN A 10 -25.74 9.02 7.59
CA GLN A 10 -25.80 10.47 7.49
C GLN A 10 -24.36 10.98 7.36
N ASN A 11 -24.08 11.72 6.28
CA ASN A 11 -22.78 12.36 6.13
C ASN A 11 -22.69 13.50 7.17
N PRO A 12 -21.78 13.42 8.16
CA PRO A 12 -21.66 14.46 9.19
C PRO A 12 -21.02 15.74 8.66
N ILE A 13 -20.51 15.72 7.42
CA ILE A 13 -19.87 16.85 6.77
C ILE A 13 -20.93 17.57 5.94
N ALA A 14 -21.40 18.72 6.43
CA ALA A 14 -22.23 19.61 5.64
C ALA A 14 -21.40 20.17 4.48
N PHE A 15 -21.94 20.07 3.27
CA PHE A 15 -21.27 20.52 2.05
C PHE A 15 -22.28 21.07 1.04
N ASP A 16 -22.35 22.39 0.92
CA ASP A 16 -23.29 23.13 0.07
C ASP A 16 -22.61 23.95 -1.03
N TYR A 17 -21.28 23.82 -1.18
CA TYR A 17 -20.46 24.45 -2.21
C TYR A 17 -20.95 24.09 -3.63
N LYS A 18 -21.22 25.12 -4.43
CA LYS A 18 -21.73 24.99 -5.81
C LYS A 18 -21.09 26.01 -6.75
N GLY A 19 -21.25 25.80 -8.06
CA GLY A 19 -20.83 26.76 -9.08
C GLY A 19 -19.35 27.15 -8.94
N ARG A 20 -19.07 28.46 -8.89
CA ARG A 20 -17.70 28.99 -8.84
C ARG A 20 -16.96 28.61 -7.56
N GLU A 21 -17.62 28.63 -6.41
CA GLU A 21 -17.00 28.29 -5.12
C GLU A 21 -16.48 26.85 -5.10
N LEU A 22 -17.24 25.91 -5.66
CA LEU A 22 -16.80 24.52 -5.80
C LEU A 22 -15.61 24.38 -6.75
N ILE A 23 -15.62 25.11 -7.87
CA ILE A 23 -14.52 25.09 -8.85
C ILE A 23 -13.23 25.60 -8.20
N ASP A 24 -13.31 26.73 -7.49
CA ASP A 24 -12.15 27.35 -6.84
C ASP A 24 -11.58 26.44 -5.74
N LEU A 25 -12.46 25.84 -4.91
CA LEU A 25 -12.05 24.85 -3.90
C LEU A 25 -11.33 23.66 -4.55
N VAL A 26 -11.93 23.05 -5.57
CA VAL A 26 -11.34 21.88 -6.27
C VAL A 26 -9.99 22.22 -6.88
N GLN A 27 -9.85 23.39 -7.52
CA GLN A 27 -8.58 23.80 -8.12
C GLN A 27 -7.51 23.99 -7.04
N LYS A 28 -7.84 24.73 -5.97
CA LYS A 28 -6.95 24.95 -4.84
C LYS A 28 -6.53 23.63 -4.18
N THR A 29 -7.44 22.67 -4.02
CA THR A 29 -7.13 21.34 -3.46
C THR A 29 -6.22 20.53 -4.36
N LYS A 30 -6.40 20.57 -5.69
CA LYS A 30 -5.49 19.89 -6.63
C LYS A 30 -4.08 20.44 -6.55
N ASP A 31 -3.95 21.77 -6.52
CA ASP A 31 -2.65 22.43 -6.41
C ASP A 31 -1.99 22.08 -5.08
N TRP A 32 -2.75 22.14 -3.97
CA TRP A 32 -2.28 21.73 -2.66
C TRP A 32 -1.81 20.27 -2.64
N ALA A 33 -2.61 19.34 -3.18
CA ALA A 33 -2.30 17.93 -3.23
C ALA A 33 -0.97 17.67 -3.97
N LEU A 34 -0.79 18.28 -5.14
CA LEU A 34 0.44 18.14 -5.92
C LEU A 34 1.66 18.72 -5.18
N MET A 35 1.53 19.90 -4.58
CA MET A 35 2.61 20.56 -3.82
C MET A 35 3.02 19.78 -2.57
N HIS A 36 2.14 18.93 -2.03
CA HIS A 36 2.39 18.11 -0.85
C HIS A 36 2.61 16.64 -1.20
N GLY A 37 3.04 16.34 -2.43
CA GLY A 37 3.51 15.01 -2.80
C GLY A 37 2.44 13.98 -3.12
N ALA A 38 1.16 14.37 -3.26
CA ALA A 38 0.10 13.52 -3.77
C ALA A 38 0.06 13.54 -5.30
N GLY A 39 1.18 13.14 -5.92
CA GLY A 39 1.38 13.15 -7.36
C GLY A 39 1.57 11.77 -7.97
N MET A 40 1.42 11.69 -9.29
CA MET A 40 1.75 10.53 -10.11
C MET A 40 2.14 10.96 -11.53
N ARG A 41 2.78 10.10 -12.30
CA ARG A 41 3.03 10.33 -13.72
C ARG A 41 1.81 9.95 -14.55
N SER A 42 1.60 10.67 -15.65
CA SER A 42 0.51 10.38 -16.59
C SER A 42 0.74 9.03 -17.29
N LYS A 43 -0.32 8.23 -17.41
CA LYS A 43 -0.31 7.01 -18.22
C LYS A 43 -0.37 7.30 -19.73
N ASN A 44 -1.01 8.41 -20.10
CA ASN A 44 -1.23 8.76 -21.50
C ASN A 44 -0.07 9.58 -22.07
N ASN A 45 0.48 10.50 -21.26
CA ASN A 45 1.57 11.40 -21.64
C ASN A 45 2.70 11.27 -20.62
N TYR A 46 3.31 10.08 -20.54
CA TYR A 46 4.39 9.83 -19.59
C TYR A 46 5.56 10.80 -19.84
N SER A 47 6.07 11.37 -18.75
CA SER A 47 7.30 12.16 -18.74
C SER A 47 7.95 12.01 -17.37
N ASP A 48 9.28 11.88 -17.34
CA ASP A 48 10.02 11.82 -16.09
C ASP A 48 10.03 13.15 -15.34
N ASP A 49 9.87 14.25 -16.07
CA ASP A 49 9.91 15.64 -15.59
C ASP A 49 8.54 16.23 -15.26
N ALA A 50 7.46 15.45 -15.42
CA ALA A 50 6.10 15.92 -15.19
C ALA A 50 5.33 15.04 -14.20
N LEU A 51 4.62 15.69 -13.28
CA LEU A 51 3.69 15.08 -12.36
C LEU A 51 2.30 15.69 -12.54
N GLN A 52 1.28 14.87 -12.34
CA GLN A 52 -0.11 15.27 -12.18
C GLN A 52 -0.58 14.83 -10.79
N PHE A 53 -1.61 15.47 -10.23
CA PHE A 53 -2.17 15.01 -8.96
C PHE A 53 -2.66 13.56 -9.08
N ALA A 54 -2.42 12.76 -8.06
CA ALA A 54 -3.01 11.44 -7.95
C ALA A 54 -4.54 11.59 -7.74
N PRO A 55 -5.39 10.77 -8.35
CA PRO A 55 -6.84 10.84 -8.12
C PRO A 55 -7.19 10.67 -6.63
N PHE A 56 -8.03 11.57 -6.09
CA PHE A 56 -8.50 11.54 -4.71
C PHE A 56 -9.97 11.97 -4.61
N THR A 57 -10.64 11.62 -3.51
CA THR A 57 -11.97 12.17 -3.17
C THR A 57 -11.80 13.52 -2.48
N LEU A 58 -12.62 14.51 -2.85
CA LEU A 58 -12.53 15.85 -2.25
C LEU A 58 -12.79 15.83 -0.74
N LEU A 59 -13.79 15.06 -0.32
CA LEU A 59 -14.13 14.84 1.09
C LEU A 59 -13.80 13.40 1.51
N PRO A 60 -13.53 13.17 2.81
CA PRO A 60 -13.40 11.82 3.34
C PRO A 60 -14.75 11.09 3.28
N SER A 61 -14.71 9.81 2.93
CA SER A 61 -15.87 8.92 2.98
C SER A 61 -16.19 8.51 4.42
N VAL A 62 -17.47 8.44 4.77
CA VAL A 62 -17.90 7.98 6.09
C VAL A 62 -17.65 6.48 6.24
N PHE A 63 -17.08 6.08 7.37
CA PHE A 63 -16.83 4.68 7.72
C PHE A 63 -17.21 4.41 9.19
N PRO A 64 -17.85 3.29 9.54
CA PRO A 64 -18.20 2.98 10.92
C PRO A 64 -16.95 2.79 11.79
N ARG A 65 -16.86 3.55 12.89
CA ARG A 65 -15.73 3.51 13.83
C ARG A 65 -15.43 2.10 14.35
N ASN A 66 -16.46 1.35 14.71
CA ASN A 66 -16.30 0.00 15.27
C ASN A 66 -15.72 -0.97 14.23
N GLU A 67 -16.22 -0.93 12.99
CA GLU A 67 -15.70 -1.74 11.90
C GLU A 67 -14.24 -1.36 11.58
N PHE A 68 -13.90 -0.07 11.61
CA PHE A 68 -12.53 0.40 11.38
C PHE A 68 -11.57 -0.16 12.43
N HIS A 69 -11.92 -0.05 13.71
CA HIS A 69 -11.08 -0.59 14.78
C HIS A 69 -10.95 -2.11 14.72
N GLN A 70 -12.01 -2.84 14.33
CA GLN A 70 -11.94 -4.28 14.15
C GLN A 70 -10.94 -4.68 13.06
N VAL A 71 -10.99 -4.05 11.88
CA VAL A 71 -10.04 -4.38 10.79
C VAL A 71 -8.60 -4.05 11.16
N VAL A 72 -8.37 -2.94 11.86
CA VAL A 72 -7.04 -2.56 12.36
C VAL A 72 -6.50 -3.62 13.34
N GLN A 73 -7.32 -4.08 14.28
CA GLN A 73 -6.91 -5.09 15.26
C GLN A 73 -6.62 -6.45 14.64
N MET A 74 -7.32 -6.83 13.57
CA MET A 74 -7.09 -8.09 12.86
C MET A 74 -5.79 -8.12 12.07
N GLN A 75 -5.21 -6.97 11.72
CA GLN A 75 -4.06 -6.92 10.82
C GLN A 75 -2.87 -7.76 11.34
N THR A 76 -2.57 -7.71 12.64
CA THR A 76 -1.47 -8.50 13.22
C THR A 76 -1.74 -10.00 13.21
N VAL A 77 -3.00 -10.41 13.35
CA VAL A 77 -3.43 -11.81 13.22
C VAL A 77 -3.22 -12.31 11.79
N PHE A 78 -3.59 -11.51 10.78
CA PHE A 78 -3.32 -11.83 9.38
C PHE A 78 -1.83 -11.87 9.07
N ASN A 79 -1.03 -10.97 9.65
CA ASN A 79 0.42 -10.99 9.49
C ASN A 79 1.03 -12.32 9.95
N GLU A 80 0.64 -12.80 11.14
CA GLU A 80 1.11 -14.09 11.66
C GLU A 80 0.59 -15.27 10.83
N LEU A 81 -0.69 -15.24 10.43
CA LEU A 81 -1.28 -16.28 9.58
C LEU A 81 -0.53 -16.41 8.25
N ILE A 82 -0.34 -15.31 7.53
CA ILE A 82 0.37 -15.31 6.25
C ILE A 82 1.82 -15.74 6.42
N HIS A 83 2.49 -15.31 7.50
CA HIS A 83 3.83 -15.78 7.81
C HIS A 83 3.88 -17.31 7.98
N LYS A 84 2.95 -17.91 8.74
CA LYS A 84 2.87 -19.37 8.93
C LYS A 84 2.53 -20.10 7.63
N VAL A 85 1.62 -19.57 6.82
CA VAL A 85 1.26 -20.13 5.51
C VAL A 85 2.46 -20.12 4.56
N ALA A 86 3.18 -19.00 4.48
CA ALA A 86 4.35 -18.85 3.60
C ALA A 86 5.47 -19.86 3.91
N HIS A 87 5.57 -20.33 5.16
CA HIS A 87 6.58 -21.31 5.59
C HIS A 87 6.04 -22.75 5.68
N ASN A 88 4.77 -22.99 5.31
CA ASN A 88 4.20 -24.33 5.29
C ASN A 88 4.26 -24.92 3.88
N ARG A 89 5.35 -25.64 3.59
CA ARG A 89 5.59 -26.24 2.27
C ARG A 89 4.47 -27.19 1.84
N GLN A 90 4.02 -28.06 2.73
CA GLN A 90 2.97 -29.04 2.40
C GLN A 90 1.67 -28.32 2.00
N PHE A 91 1.27 -27.32 2.79
CA PHE A 91 0.06 -26.54 2.51
C PHE A 91 0.13 -25.82 1.16
N LEU A 92 1.25 -25.16 0.84
CA LEU A 92 1.40 -24.47 -0.44
C LEU A 92 1.38 -25.44 -1.62
N THR A 93 2.10 -26.56 -1.52
CA THR A 93 2.12 -27.60 -2.57
C THR A 93 0.72 -28.17 -2.79
N ASP A 94 0.01 -28.55 -1.73
CA ASP A 94 -1.31 -29.17 -1.85
C ASP A 94 -2.36 -28.21 -2.41
N THR A 95 -2.30 -26.93 -2.01
CA THR A 95 -3.26 -25.90 -2.42
C THR A 95 -3.03 -25.47 -3.88
N LEU A 96 -1.78 -25.38 -4.33
CA LEU A 96 -1.44 -24.85 -5.65
C LEU A 96 -1.30 -25.91 -6.75
N LYS A 97 -1.31 -27.21 -6.43
CA LYS A 97 -1.06 -28.30 -7.39
C LYS A 97 -1.89 -28.22 -8.68
N ASN A 98 -3.18 -27.89 -8.57
CA ASN A 98 -4.05 -27.77 -9.75
C ASN A 98 -3.81 -26.44 -10.48
N THR A 99 -3.50 -25.37 -9.74
CA THR A 99 -3.25 -24.04 -10.31
C THR A 99 -1.99 -24.04 -11.17
N ILE A 100 -0.91 -24.71 -10.76
CA ILE A 100 0.33 -24.78 -11.55
C ILE A 100 0.18 -25.61 -12.84
N GLU A 101 -0.80 -26.51 -12.91
CA GLU A 101 -1.12 -27.21 -14.16
C GLU A 101 -1.78 -26.27 -15.16
N ALA A 102 -2.70 -25.41 -14.68
CA ALA A 102 -3.52 -24.55 -15.51
C ALA A 102 -2.88 -23.18 -15.83
N ASP A 103 -2.08 -22.61 -14.94
CA ASP A 103 -1.52 -21.26 -15.06
C ASP A 103 0.02 -21.28 -15.15
N GLU A 104 0.54 -20.85 -16.30
CA GLU A 104 1.97 -20.83 -16.58
C GLU A 104 2.74 -19.87 -15.66
N PHE A 105 2.14 -18.72 -15.36
CA PHE A 105 2.78 -17.72 -14.51
C PHE A 105 3.03 -18.26 -13.11
N THR A 106 1.98 -18.76 -12.45
CA THR A 106 2.07 -19.38 -11.13
C THR A 106 2.98 -20.61 -11.13
N ARG A 107 2.93 -21.42 -12.19
CA ARG A 107 3.85 -22.56 -12.34
C ARG A 107 5.32 -22.13 -12.31
N ASN A 108 5.67 -21.05 -12.98
CA ASN A 108 7.05 -20.57 -13.02
C ASN A 108 7.49 -19.98 -11.67
N LEU A 109 6.60 -19.30 -10.94
CA LEU A 109 6.87 -18.88 -9.56
C LEU A 109 7.08 -20.09 -8.63
N PHE A 110 6.24 -21.13 -8.77
CA PHE A 110 6.34 -22.33 -7.95
C PHE A 110 7.63 -23.11 -8.23
N LYS A 111 8.10 -23.15 -9.49
CA LYS A 111 9.42 -23.71 -9.83
C LYS A 111 10.56 -23.01 -9.08
N ILE A 112 10.56 -21.67 -9.02
CA ILE A 112 11.57 -20.91 -8.27
C ILE A 112 11.51 -21.30 -6.79
N TYR A 113 10.30 -21.35 -6.22
CA TYR A 113 10.09 -21.78 -4.84
C TYR A 113 10.65 -23.19 -4.58
N GLU A 114 10.37 -24.16 -5.44
CA GLU A 114 10.89 -25.53 -5.32
C GLU A 114 12.41 -25.58 -5.45
N THR A 115 13.00 -24.87 -6.41
CA THR A 115 14.45 -24.78 -6.58
C THR A 115 15.11 -24.27 -5.31
N VAL A 116 14.66 -23.14 -4.78
CA VAL A 116 15.20 -22.54 -3.55
C VAL A 116 14.99 -23.47 -2.34
N SER A 117 13.83 -24.12 -2.23
CA SER A 117 13.56 -25.06 -1.16
C SER A 117 14.46 -26.30 -1.21
N ASN A 118 14.74 -26.82 -2.41
CA ASN A 118 15.56 -28.02 -2.60
C ASN A 118 17.05 -27.74 -2.43
N GLU A 119 17.51 -26.55 -2.82
CA GLU A 119 18.89 -26.11 -2.61
C GLU A 119 19.20 -25.66 -1.17
N GLY A 120 18.16 -25.42 -0.37
CA GLY A 120 18.26 -24.93 1.00
C GLY A 120 18.19 -23.40 1.12
N ILE A 121 17.31 -22.94 2.02
CA ILE A 121 17.08 -21.52 2.31
C ILE A 121 18.31 -20.92 2.99
N THR A 122 18.97 -19.99 2.31
CA THR A 122 20.19 -19.33 2.79
C THR A 122 19.90 -18.14 3.70
N GLN A 123 18.94 -17.29 3.31
CA GLN A 123 18.45 -16.18 4.11
C GLN A 123 17.18 -16.61 4.86
N ARG A 124 17.28 -16.70 6.19
CA ARG A 124 16.16 -17.15 7.05
C ARG A 124 15.27 -16.01 7.52
N SER A 125 15.78 -14.79 7.54
CA SER A 125 15.02 -13.60 7.90
C SER A 125 14.24 -13.09 6.70
N SER A 126 12.95 -12.83 6.89
CA SER A 126 12.07 -12.26 5.87
C SER A 126 11.24 -11.13 6.48
N LEU A 127 10.91 -10.13 5.67
CA LEU A 127 10.01 -9.03 6.02
C LEU A 127 8.74 -9.17 5.18
N GLY A 128 7.59 -9.23 5.85
CA GLY A 128 6.28 -9.18 5.20
C GLY A 128 5.71 -7.76 5.22
N ILE A 129 5.38 -7.21 4.06
CA ILE A 129 4.64 -5.95 3.92
C ILE A 129 3.29 -6.29 3.29
N LEU A 130 2.25 -6.34 4.13
CA LEU A 130 0.96 -6.88 3.75
C LEU A 130 -0.11 -5.78 3.77
N ARG A 131 -1.09 -5.88 2.87
CA ARG A 131 -2.29 -5.05 2.89
C ARG A 131 -3.53 -5.94 2.80
N SER A 132 -4.40 -5.83 3.80
CA SER A 132 -5.66 -6.54 3.84
C SER A 132 -6.79 -5.61 3.44
N ASP A 133 -7.52 -5.96 2.38
CA ASP A 133 -8.55 -5.12 1.78
C ASP A 133 -9.94 -5.61 2.19
N TYR A 134 -10.80 -4.67 2.60
CA TYR A 134 -12.12 -4.96 3.16
C TYR A 134 -13.21 -4.16 2.48
N MET A 135 -14.40 -4.76 2.36
CA MET A 135 -15.63 -4.07 1.98
C MET A 135 -16.68 -4.23 3.06
N LEU A 136 -17.52 -3.21 3.22
CA LEU A 136 -18.67 -3.28 4.11
C LEU A 136 -19.83 -3.96 3.38
N GLN A 137 -20.38 -5.00 4.00
CA GLN A 137 -21.60 -5.66 3.52
C GLN A 137 -22.78 -5.29 4.41
N ASN A 138 -23.92 -4.95 3.81
CA ASN A 138 -25.17 -4.80 4.53
C ASN A 138 -25.60 -6.17 5.09
N SER A 139 -25.96 -6.23 6.37
CA SER A 139 -26.56 -7.43 6.94
C SER A 139 -27.95 -7.67 6.33
N GLU A 140 -28.23 -8.93 5.98
CA GLU A 140 -29.56 -9.37 5.52
C GLU A 140 -30.54 -9.59 6.71
N TYR A 141 -30.06 -9.49 7.94
CA TYR A 141 -30.86 -9.74 9.14
C TYR A 141 -31.55 -8.46 9.64
N PRO A 142 -32.89 -8.46 9.77
CA PRO A 142 -33.67 -7.27 10.13
C PRO A 142 -33.43 -6.73 11.55
N TYR A 143 -32.77 -7.52 12.42
CA TYR A 143 -32.56 -7.18 13.84
C TYR A 143 -31.11 -6.84 14.20
N THR A 144 -30.18 -6.90 13.24
CA THR A 144 -28.78 -6.50 13.43
C THR A 144 -28.43 -5.42 12.42
N PRO A 145 -28.46 -4.13 12.79
CA PRO A 145 -28.08 -3.04 11.89
C PRO A 145 -26.57 -2.99 11.55
N PHE A 146 -25.82 -4.05 11.89
CA PHE A 146 -24.37 -4.09 11.75
C PHE A 146 -23.99 -4.37 10.31
N LEU A 147 -23.42 -3.37 9.63
CA LEU A 147 -22.52 -3.66 8.51
C LEU A 147 -21.38 -4.50 9.07
N CYS A 148 -21.03 -5.56 8.37
CA CYS A 148 -19.84 -6.33 8.72
C CYS A 148 -18.77 -6.09 7.65
N GLN A 149 -17.57 -5.81 8.12
CA GLN A 149 -16.38 -5.86 7.28
C GLN A 149 -16.19 -7.31 6.76
N LYS A 150 -16.01 -7.43 5.45
CA LYS A 150 -15.65 -8.68 4.77
C LYS A 150 -14.32 -8.47 4.08
N GLN A 151 -13.36 -9.34 4.38
CA GLN A 151 -12.08 -9.36 3.67
C GLN A 151 -12.33 -9.79 2.22
N VAL A 152 -11.85 -8.97 1.29
CA VAL A 152 -11.94 -9.26 -0.15
C VAL A 152 -10.62 -9.83 -0.65
N GLU A 153 -9.50 -9.30 -0.15
CA GLU A 153 -8.17 -9.67 -0.62
C GLU A 153 -7.11 -9.48 0.46
N ILE A 154 -6.02 -10.24 0.37
CA ILE A 154 -4.77 -9.96 1.08
C ILE A 154 -3.62 -9.86 0.07
N ASN A 155 -3.03 -8.69 0.00
CA ASN A 155 -1.89 -8.39 -0.86
C ASN A 155 -0.61 -8.70 -0.09
N THR A 156 0.20 -9.62 -0.63
CA THR A 156 1.47 -10.07 -0.04
C THR A 156 2.70 -9.61 -0.82
N ILE A 157 2.49 -8.95 -1.96
CA ILE A 157 3.53 -8.42 -2.84
C ILE A 157 3.06 -7.08 -3.41
N ALA A 158 3.99 -6.13 -3.54
CA ALA A 158 3.77 -4.83 -4.16
C ALA A 158 2.52 -4.08 -3.63
N SER A 159 2.27 -4.16 -2.32
CA SER A 159 1.20 -3.45 -1.62
C SER A 159 1.46 -1.94 -1.65
N GLY A 160 0.93 -1.25 -2.66
CA GLY A 160 1.09 0.20 -2.84
C GLY A 160 0.30 1.05 -1.84
N PHE A 161 0.46 2.37 -1.98
CA PHE A 161 -0.17 3.44 -1.19
C PHE A 161 0.36 3.60 0.24
N GLY A 162 1.62 3.20 0.46
CA GLY A 162 2.32 3.47 1.72
C GLY A 162 2.47 4.96 2.03
N TRP A 163 2.58 5.82 1.00
CA TRP A 163 2.56 7.28 1.14
C TRP A 163 1.25 7.90 0.66
N LEU A 164 0.67 7.44 -0.46
CA LEU A 164 -0.58 8.02 -0.96
C LEU A 164 -1.76 7.82 0.02
N GLY A 165 -1.72 6.78 0.85
CA GLY A 165 -2.67 6.59 1.96
C GLY A 165 -2.56 7.72 3.00
N PRO A 166 -1.40 7.90 3.66
CA PRO A 166 -1.17 9.00 4.60
C PRO A 166 -1.48 10.40 4.04
N VAL A 167 -0.98 10.75 2.84
CA VAL A 167 -1.19 12.09 2.29
C VAL A 167 -2.67 12.39 1.98
N SER A 168 -3.48 11.36 1.71
CA SER A 168 -4.93 11.53 1.52
C SER A 168 -5.61 12.10 2.78
N ALA A 169 -5.17 11.67 3.97
CA ALA A 169 -5.67 12.24 5.22
C ALA A 169 -5.26 13.72 5.40
N HIS A 170 -4.08 14.11 4.89
CA HIS A 170 -3.65 15.51 4.89
C HIS A 170 -4.49 16.37 3.93
N ILE A 171 -4.79 15.84 2.72
CA ILE A 171 -5.70 16.51 1.77
C ILE A 171 -7.07 16.71 2.40
N HIS A 172 -7.66 15.67 3.00
CA HIS A 172 -8.97 15.78 3.65
C HIS A 172 -8.96 16.74 4.82
N ARG A 173 -7.89 16.77 5.63
CA ARG A 173 -7.73 17.77 6.69
C ARG A 173 -7.70 19.19 6.14
N PHE A 174 -6.95 19.44 5.07
CA PHE A 174 -6.91 20.74 4.39
C PHE A 174 -8.30 21.15 3.88
N VAL A 175 -9.00 20.27 3.17
CA VAL A 175 -10.35 20.56 2.66
C VAL A 175 -11.32 20.86 3.80
N LEU A 176 -11.33 20.06 4.88
CA LEU A 176 -12.19 20.29 6.04
C LEU A 176 -11.95 21.66 6.70
N GLN A 177 -10.70 22.14 6.73
CA GLN A 177 -10.38 23.49 7.20
C GLN A 177 -10.92 24.57 6.28
N GLU A 178 -10.72 24.43 4.97
CA GLU A 178 -11.20 25.37 3.95
C GLU A 178 -12.72 25.54 3.97
N ILE A 179 -13.46 24.47 4.27
CA ILE A 179 -14.92 24.51 4.35
C ILE A 179 -15.48 24.77 5.75
N GLY A 180 -14.63 25.12 6.72
CA GLY A 180 -15.04 25.42 8.09
C GLY A 180 -15.56 24.22 8.90
N GLN A 181 -15.33 22.98 8.44
CA GLN A 181 -15.75 21.73 9.07
C GLN A 181 -14.66 21.17 10.02
N THR A 182 -14.01 22.04 10.80
CA THR A 182 -12.84 21.69 11.62
C THR A 182 -13.16 20.69 12.73
N GLN A 183 -14.40 20.62 13.21
CA GLN A 183 -14.87 19.63 14.17
C GLN A 183 -14.75 18.18 13.67
N ASN A 184 -14.79 17.98 12.35
CA ASN A 184 -14.68 16.67 11.73
C ASN A 184 -13.23 16.20 11.56
N ILE A 185 -12.24 17.08 11.76
CA ILE A 185 -10.82 16.75 11.60
C ILE A 185 -10.39 15.67 12.62
N ASN A 186 -10.91 15.72 13.84
CA ASN A 186 -10.61 14.73 14.89
C ASN A 186 -11.25 13.35 14.61
N GLN A 187 -12.09 13.24 13.57
CA GLN A 187 -12.65 11.97 13.13
C GLN A 187 -11.75 11.26 12.10
N LEU A 188 -10.79 11.97 11.50
CA LEU A 188 -9.80 11.36 10.61
C LEU A 188 -8.81 10.53 11.44
N PRO A 189 -8.61 9.23 11.13
CA PRO A 189 -7.63 8.42 11.83
C PRO A 189 -6.21 8.92 11.53
N GLU A 190 -5.30 8.73 12.49
CA GLU A 190 -3.87 8.86 12.23
C GLU A 190 -3.43 7.77 11.25
N ASN A 191 -2.55 8.12 10.31
CA ASN A 191 -2.03 7.20 9.32
C ASN A 191 -0.52 7.39 9.17
N ASN A 192 0.24 6.56 9.88
CA ASN A 192 1.71 6.55 9.90
C ASN A 192 2.30 5.42 9.05
N ALA A 193 1.56 4.95 8.02
CA ALA A 193 1.96 3.81 7.21
C ALA A 193 3.36 3.97 6.59
N LEU A 194 3.68 5.14 6.02
CA LEU A 194 4.99 5.39 5.40
C LEU A 194 6.15 5.10 6.37
N THR A 195 6.15 5.78 7.52
CA THR A 195 7.19 5.64 8.55
C THR A 195 7.26 4.20 9.08
N ALA A 196 6.12 3.57 9.36
CA ALA A 196 6.09 2.20 9.88
C ALA A 196 6.66 1.18 8.86
N LEU A 197 6.30 1.33 7.57
CA LEU A 197 6.82 0.49 6.50
C LEU A 197 8.32 0.68 6.30
N CYS A 198 8.78 1.94 6.27
CA CYS A 198 10.19 2.27 6.09
C CYS A 198 11.04 1.82 7.29
N GLN A 199 10.52 1.96 8.52
CA GLN A 199 11.16 1.42 9.71
C GLN A 199 11.33 -0.10 9.61
N GLY A 200 10.31 -0.83 9.16
CA GLY A 200 10.41 -2.27 8.92
C GLY A 200 11.51 -2.63 7.91
N MET A 201 11.65 -1.85 6.83
CA MET A 201 12.74 -2.04 5.84
C MET A 201 14.12 -1.74 6.44
N VAL A 202 14.25 -0.68 7.23
CA VAL A 202 15.48 -0.32 7.95
C VAL A 202 15.87 -1.39 8.97
N ASP A 203 14.90 -1.91 9.72
CA ASP A 203 15.13 -2.97 10.70
C ASP A 203 15.58 -4.26 10.02
N ALA A 204 15.00 -4.61 8.87
CA ALA A 204 15.45 -5.75 8.06
C ALA A 204 16.88 -5.57 7.54
N TRP A 205 17.25 -4.36 7.11
CA TRP A 205 18.62 -4.03 6.71
C TRP A 205 19.61 -4.10 7.88
N LYS A 206 19.22 -3.58 9.06
CA LYS A 206 20.01 -3.68 10.30
C LYS A 206 20.23 -5.15 10.70
N LEU A 207 19.18 -5.96 10.59
CA LEU A 207 19.23 -7.40 10.86
C LEU A 207 20.14 -8.14 9.87
N TYR A 208 20.20 -7.70 8.61
CA TYR A 208 21.15 -8.23 7.64
C TYR A 208 22.63 -8.01 8.05
N GLY A 209 22.91 -6.92 8.79
CA GLY A 209 24.17 -6.73 9.51
C GLY A 209 25.39 -6.40 8.64
N LYS A 210 25.17 -5.93 7.40
CA LYS A 210 26.23 -5.48 6.48
C LYS A 210 26.05 -4.00 6.14
N LYS A 211 26.94 -3.16 6.66
CA LYS A 211 26.88 -1.70 6.48
C LYS A 211 26.98 -1.26 5.01
N ASP A 212 27.70 -2.02 4.19
CA ASP A 212 27.87 -1.71 2.76
C ASP A 212 26.74 -2.30 1.89
N ALA A 213 25.79 -3.04 2.48
CA ALA A 213 24.63 -3.53 1.76
C ALA A 213 23.61 -2.41 1.50
N VAL A 214 22.78 -2.61 0.49
CA VAL A 214 21.73 -1.67 0.09
C VAL A 214 20.35 -2.29 0.25
N ILE A 215 19.33 -1.44 0.37
CA ILE A 215 17.93 -1.84 0.19
C ILE A 215 17.63 -1.72 -1.31
N LEU A 216 17.39 -2.86 -1.97
CA LEU A 216 17.07 -2.91 -3.39
C LEU A 216 15.56 -2.82 -3.59
N PHE A 217 15.11 -1.75 -4.24
CA PHE A 217 13.74 -1.63 -4.73
C PHE A 217 13.67 -2.22 -6.14
N ILE A 218 12.94 -3.33 -6.26
CA ILE A 218 12.62 -3.94 -7.56
C ILE A 218 11.41 -3.21 -8.14
N VAL A 219 11.58 -2.55 -9.28
CA VAL A 219 10.56 -1.67 -9.87
C VAL A 219 10.23 -2.03 -11.32
N GLU A 220 9.08 -1.54 -11.78
CA GLU A 220 8.70 -1.63 -13.19
C GLU A 220 9.51 -0.65 -14.06
N ASP A 221 9.61 -0.94 -15.35
CA ASP A 221 10.28 -0.06 -16.33
C ASP A 221 9.68 1.34 -16.37
N MET A 222 8.35 1.44 -16.23
CA MET A 222 7.63 2.70 -16.15
C MET A 222 6.87 2.78 -14.83
N THR A 223 7.37 3.57 -13.88
CA THR A 223 6.69 3.78 -12.60
C THR A 223 5.74 4.97 -12.67
N TYR A 224 4.43 4.72 -12.80
CA TYR A 224 3.43 5.79 -12.76
C TYR A 224 3.23 6.34 -11.35
N ASN A 225 3.22 5.46 -10.34
CA ASN A 225 2.97 5.81 -8.95
C ASN A 225 4.24 6.34 -8.23
N ILE A 226 4.97 7.24 -8.90
CA ILE A 226 6.35 7.57 -8.52
C ILE A 226 6.45 8.26 -7.15
N CYS A 227 5.50 9.13 -6.79
CA CYS A 227 5.52 9.78 -5.49
C CYS A 227 5.37 8.75 -4.37
N ASP A 228 4.45 7.79 -4.53
CA ASP A 228 4.29 6.72 -3.53
C ASP A 228 5.60 5.96 -3.29
N HIS A 229 6.36 5.68 -4.36
CA HIS A 229 7.64 4.98 -4.23
C HIS A 229 8.74 5.89 -3.66
N ARG A 230 8.90 7.12 -4.16
CA ARG A 230 9.99 8.02 -3.77
C ARG A 230 9.91 8.47 -2.33
N PHE A 231 8.70 8.64 -1.79
CA PHE A 231 8.54 8.98 -0.39
C PHE A 231 9.09 7.89 0.54
N HIS A 232 9.07 6.61 0.16
CA HIS A 232 9.74 5.57 0.93
C HIS A 232 11.26 5.76 0.95
N GLU A 233 11.87 6.18 -0.17
CA GLU A 233 13.31 6.44 -0.22
C GLU A 233 13.71 7.62 0.65
N PHE A 234 12.93 8.70 0.60
CA PHE A 234 13.16 9.89 1.42
C PHE A 234 13.02 9.56 2.91
N GLU A 235 11.96 8.85 3.29
CA GLU A 235 11.73 8.42 4.67
C GLU A 235 12.84 7.50 5.18
N ILE A 236 13.26 6.50 4.38
CA ILE A 236 14.38 5.61 4.75
C ILE A 236 15.67 6.41 4.95
N GLN A 237 15.94 7.38 4.08
CA GLN A 237 17.13 8.24 4.19
C GLN A 237 17.09 9.09 5.47
N GLU A 238 15.92 9.58 5.88
CA GLU A 238 15.75 10.33 7.13
C GLU A 238 15.90 9.42 8.36
N LEU A 239 15.31 8.23 8.33
CA LEU A 239 15.36 7.25 9.44
C LEU A 239 16.76 6.66 9.64
N GLU A 240 17.47 6.36 8.56
CA GLU A 240 18.80 5.74 8.59
C GLU A 240 19.63 6.16 7.36
N PRO A 241 20.37 7.29 7.45
CA PRO A 241 21.17 7.79 6.34
C PRO A 241 22.23 6.82 5.79
N ALA A 242 22.63 5.81 6.58
CA ALA A 242 23.56 4.77 6.15
C ALA A 242 22.89 3.70 5.26
N ALA A 243 21.57 3.52 5.35
CA ALA A 243 20.82 2.53 4.57
C ALA A 243 20.52 3.07 3.17
N LYS A 244 21.42 2.81 2.22
CA LYS A 244 21.25 3.26 0.83
C LYS A 244 20.14 2.48 0.13
N VAL A 245 19.27 3.19 -0.58
CA VAL A 245 18.27 2.59 -1.46
C VAL A 245 18.73 2.65 -2.92
N VAL A 246 18.61 1.53 -3.65
CA VAL A 246 18.89 1.44 -5.08
C VAL A 246 17.65 0.91 -5.79
N ARG A 247 17.32 1.46 -6.97
CA ARG A 247 16.19 1.00 -7.79
C ARG A 247 16.69 0.24 -9.01
N ARG A 248 16.16 -0.94 -9.27
CA ARG A 248 16.40 -1.70 -10.52
C ARG A 248 15.15 -2.42 -10.97
N ASN A 249 14.97 -2.60 -12.26
CA ASN A 249 13.99 -3.55 -12.78
C ASN A 249 14.58 -4.98 -12.85
N LEU A 250 13.74 -5.98 -13.05
CA LEU A 250 14.17 -7.38 -13.17
C LEU A 250 15.09 -7.61 -14.38
N THR A 251 14.96 -6.83 -15.45
CA THR A 251 15.81 -6.93 -16.65
C THR A 251 17.26 -6.50 -16.35
N GLU A 252 17.45 -5.40 -15.63
CA GLU A 252 18.75 -4.89 -15.20
C GLU A 252 19.39 -5.86 -14.21
N ILE A 253 18.61 -6.37 -13.24
CA ILE A 253 19.09 -7.38 -12.29
C ILE A 253 19.55 -8.63 -13.05
N GLY A 254 18.76 -9.14 -13.98
CA GLY A 254 19.12 -10.33 -14.78
C GLY A 254 20.37 -10.15 -15.65
N LYS A 255 20.70 -8.92 -16.07
CA LYS A 255 21.88 -8.61 -16.89
C LYS A 255 23.14 -8.32 -16.08
N HIS A 256 22.99 -7.69 -14.92
CA HIS A 256 24.11 -7.08 -14.20
C HIS A 256 24.37 -7.69 -12.83
N ALA A 257 23.40 -8.41 -12.26
CA ALA A 257 23.57 -9.05 -10.96
C ALA A 257 24.07 -10.49 -11.09
N SER A 258 24.72 -10.98 -10.04
CA SER A 258 25.15 -12.37 -9.92
C SER A 258 25.05 -12.84 -8.47
N LEU A 259 25.16 -14.16 -8.25
CA LEU A 259 25.24 -14.72 -6.91
C LEU A 259 26.70 -14.91 -6.50
N GLY A 260 27.03 -14.40 -5.31
CA GLY A 260 28.30 -14.66 -4.65
C GLY A 260 28.41 -16.08 -4.08
N LYS A 261 29.57 -16.39 -3.50
CA LYS A 261 29.85 -17.74 -2.96
C LYS A 261 28.95 -18.14 -1.81
N LYS A 262 28.33 -17.18 -1.11
CA LYS A 262 27.39 -17.40 -0.01
C LYS A 262 25.95 -17.16 -0.46
N LYS A 263 25.68 -17.19 -1.78
CA LYS A 263 24.40 -16.87 -2.41
C LYS A 263 23.89 -15.46 -2.10
N GLU A 264 24.79 -14.52 -1.79
CA GLU A 264 24.48 -13.10 -1.72
C GLU A 264 24.26 -12.53 -3.13
N LEU A 265 23.30 -11.62 -3.29
CA LEU A 265 23.12 -10.90 -4.54
C LEU A 265 24.19 -9.82 -4.67
N LEU A 266 25.02 -9.91 -5.70
CA LEU A 266 26.04 -8.93 -6.07
C LEU A 266 25.53 -8.14 -7.26
N MET A 267 25.60 -6.82 -7.19
CA MET A 267 25.17 -5.87 -8.24
C MET A 267 26.29 -4.90 -8.59
#